data_AF-A0A919LY00-F1
#
_entry.id   AF-A0A919LY00-F1
#
_cell.length_a   1.000
_cell.length_b   1.000
_cell.length_c   1.000
_cell.angle_alpha   90.00
_cell.angle_beta   90.00
_cell.angle_gamma   90.00
#
_symmetry.space_group_name_H-M   'P 1'
#
loop_
_entity.id
_entity.type
_entity.pdbx_description
1 polymer ?
#
loop_
_entity_poly.entity_id
_entity_poly.type
_entity_poly.pdbx_seq_one_letter_code
_entity_poly.pdbx_strand_id
1 'polypeptide(L)' 'MSNESSNDKIIFHASSTGRLYIKGGEFFKSKKVKSMILKLKESSIYKHLKAENPKLTTP' A
#
# COMPACT_ATOMS: atom_id res chain seq x y z
N MET A 1 22.60 -11.91 13.21
CA MET A 1 22.83 -10.96 12.11
C MET A 1 22.01 -11.43 10.93
N SER A 2 20.92 -10.72 10.63
CA SER A 2 20.01 -11.09 9.55
C SER A 2 20.28 -10.16 8.37
N ASN A 3 20.82 -10.74 7.29
CA ASN A 3 20.92 -10.07 5.98
C ASN A 3 19.50 -9.86 5.45
N GLU A 4 18.91 -8.68 5.67
CA GLU A 4 17.71 -8.27 4.94
C GLU A 4 18.12 -7.47 3.69
N SER A 5 18.14 -8.24 2.60
CA SER A 5 18.14 -7.81 1.20
C SER A 5 17.52 -6.43 0.94
N SER A 6 18.41 -5.50 0.63
CA SER A 6 18.27 -4.27 -0.14
C SER A 6 17.23 -4.30 -1.28
N ASN A 7 15.94 -4.04 -1.00
CA ASN A 7 14.96 -3.72 -2.06
C ASN A 7 13.74 -2.86 -1.64
N ASP A 8 13.75 -2.22 -0.46
CA ASP A 8 12.69 -1.27 -0.04
C ASP A 8 13.11 0.21 -0.20
N LYS A 9 13.86 0.56 -1.25
CA LYS A 9 14.14 1.98 -1.54
C LYS A 9 12.89 2.62 -2.15
N ILE A 10 11.99 3.10 -1.28
CA ILE A 10 10.88 3.96 -1.70
C ILE A 10 11.49 5.23 -2.30
N ILE A 11 11.25 5.47 -3.58
CA ILE A 11 11.74 6.66 -4.28
C ILE A 11 10.80 7.82 -3.96
N PHE A 12 11.33 8.82 -3.25
CA PHE A 12 10.66 10.09 -3.03
C PHE A 12 11.01 11.05 -4.19
N HIS A 13 9.98 11.69 -4.74
CA HIS A 13 10.09 12.74 -5.73
C HIS A 13 9.76 14.08 -5.07
N ALA A 14 10.36 15.16 -5.55
CA ALA A 14 10.01 16.52 -5.15
C ALA A 14 9.29 17.23 -6.30
N SER A 15 8.22 17.98 -5.99
CA SER A 15 7.65 18.94 -6.93
C SER A 15 8.54 20.18 -7.04
N SER A 16 8.34 20.97 -8.09
CA SER A 16 8.95 22.32 -8.22
C SER A 16 8.56 23.27 -7.09
N THR A 17 7.44 22.99 -6.39
CA THR A 17 6.97 23.73 -5.20
C THR A 17 7.51 23.17 -3.88
N GLY A 18 8.42 22.18 -3.93
CA GLY A 18 9.07 21.60 -2.74
C GLY A 18 8.26 20.52 -2.01
N ARG A 19 7.15 20.03 -2.59
CA ARG A 19 6.36 18.95 -1.99
C ARG A 19 6.97 17.60 -2.31
N LEU A 20 7.19 16.78 -1.28
CA LEU A 20 7.62 15.40 -1.46
C LEU A 20 6.42 14.49 -1.75
N TYR A 21 6.56 13.61 -2.73
CA TYR A 21 5.54 12.62 -3.07
C TYR A 21 6.19 11.31 -3.54
N ILE A 22 5.42 10.23 -3.49
CA ILE A 22 5.81 8.92 -4.03
C ILE A 22 4.94 8.68 -5.26
N LYS A 23 5.52 8.24 -6.37
CA LYS A 23 4.73 7.85 -7.54
C LYS A 23 3.81 6.68 -7.17
N GLY A 24 2.56 6.71 -7.64
CA GLY A 24 1.52 5.76 -7.21
C GLY A 24 1.95 4.29 -7.32
N GLY A 25 2.59 3.90 -8.44
CA GLY A 25 3.09 2.53 -8.62
C GLY A 25 4.16 2.10 -7.62
N GLU A 26 5.00 3.03 -7.14
CA GLU A 26 6.05 2.76 -6.15
C GLU A 26 5.48 2.71 -4.73
N PHE A 27 4.44 3.48 -4.44
CA PHE A 27 3.76 3.47 -3.14
C PHE A 27 3.23 2.07 -2.80
N PHE A 28 2.52 1.43 -3.72
CA PHE A 28 1.95 0.09 -3.51
C PHE A 28 2.98 -1.04 -3.53
N LYS A 29 4.22 -0.80 -4.02
CA LYS A 29 5.30 -1.79 -3.98
C LYS A 29 5.93 -1.94 -2.60
N SER A 30 5.84 -0.91 -1.75
CA SER A 30 6.36 -0.90 -0.39
C SER A 30 5.83 -2.07 0.44
N LYS A 31 6.74 -2.81 1.10
CA LYS A 31 6.35 -3.88 2.04
C LYS A 31 5.38 -3.40 3.13
N LYS A 32 5.59 -2.19 3.64
CA LYS A 32 4.73 -1.58 4.68
C LYS A 32 3.31 -1.38 4.16
N VAL A 33 3.18 -0.84 2.95
CA VAL A 33 1.86 -0.61 2.32
C VAL A 33 1.18 -1.95 2.02
N LYS A 34 1.90 -2.94 1.49
CA LYS A 34 1.37 -4.30 1.27
C LYS A 34 0.85 -4.95 2.56
N SER A 35 1.61 -4.87 3.64
CA SER A 35 1.20 -5.40 4.95
C SER A 35 -0.04 -4.68 5.50
N MET A 36 -0.12 -3.37 5.34
CA MET A 36 -1.29 -2.58 5.75
C MET A 36 -2.55 -2.98 4.95
N ILE A 37 -2.42 -3.17 3.64
CA ILE A 37 -3.53 -3.63 2.78
C ILE A 37 -4.00 -5.03 3.19
N LEU A 38 -3.08 -5.94 3.52
CA LEU A 38 -3.41 -7.28 4.02
C LEU A 38 -4.23 -7.21 5.32
N LYS A 39 -3.76 -6.45 6.31
CA LYS A 39 -4.49 -6.25 7.57
C LYS A 39 -5.87 -5.62 7.35
N LEU A 40 -5.97 -4.66 6.44
CA LEU A 40 -7.24 -4.06 6.08
C LEU A 40 -8.20 -5.11 5.50
N LYS A 41 -7.74 -5.96 4.58
CA LYS A 41 -8.54 -7.04 4.00
C LYS A 41 -9.02 -8.08 5.03
N GLU A 42 -8.25 -8.29 6.09
CA GLU A 42 -8.59 -9.23 7.17
C GLU A 42 -9.56 -8.64 8.19
N SER A 43 -9.66 -7.31 8.25
CA SER A 43 -10.52 -6.59 9.19
C SER A 43 -12.00 -6.92 9.01
N SER A 44 -12.74 -6.90 10.12
CA SER A 44 -14.20 -7.08 10.13
C SER A 44 -14.92 -6.03 9.29
N ILE A 45 -14.42 -4.79 9.30
CA ILE A 45 -14.97 -3.68 8.52
C ILE A 45 -14.89 -3.99 7.03
N TYR A 46 -13.74 -4.42 6.53
CA TYR A 46 -13.59 -4.77 5.12
C TYR A 46 -14.48 -5.95 4.71
N LYS A 47 -14.57 -6.98 5.57
CA LYS A 47 -15.44 -8.14 5.33
C LYS A 47 -16.91 -7.75 5.28
N HIS A 48 -17.35 -6.87 6.19
CA HIS A 48 -18.72 -6.36 6.22
C HIS A 48 -19.04 -5.54 4.97
N LEU A 49 -18.19 -4.59 4.61
CA LEU A 49 -18.35 -3.78 3.39
C LEU A 49 -18.35 -4.65 2.12
N LYS A 50 -17.51 -5.69 2.07
CA LYS A 50 -17.49 -6.66 0.96
C LYS A 50 -18.81 -7.43 0.84
N ALA A 51 -19.42 -7.80 1.97
CA ALA A 51 -20.70 -8.50 1.98
C ALA A 51 -21.86 -7.59 1.51
N GLU A 52 -21.84 -6.32 1.89
CA GLU A 52 -22.87 -5.35 1.51
C GLU A 52 -22.71 -4.85 0.07
N ASN A 53 -21.47 -4.80 -0.44
CA ASN A 53 -21.14 -4.22 -1.74
C ASN A 53 -20.23 -5.16 -2.55
N PRO A 54 -20.77 -6.27 -3.08
CA PRO A 54 -19.96 -7.27 -3.82
C PRO A 54 -19.24 -6.69 -5.04
N LYS A 55 -19.78 -5.61 -5.63
CA LYS A 55 -19.17 -4.87 -6.77
C LYS A 55 -17.87 -4.14 -6.42
N LEU A 56 -17.56 -3.91 -5.14
CA LEU A 56 -16.32 -3.26 -4.70
C LEU A 56 -15.10 -4.21 -4.69
N THR A 57 -15.29 -5.49 -5.07
CA THR A 57 -14.23 -6.51 -4.95
C THR A 57 -13.87 -7.23 -6.25
N THR A 58 -14.40 -6.78 -7.38
CA THR A 58 -14.03 -7.27 -8.71
C THR A 58 -12.79 -6.51 -9.20
N PRO A 59 -11.74 -7.21 -9.71
CA PRO A 59 -10.53 -6.57 -10.21
C PRO A 59 -10.76 -5.72 -11.47
#